data_AF-A0A7S2QWH7-F1
#
_entry.id   AF-A0A7S2QWH7-F1
#
_cell.length_a   1.000
_cell.length_b   1.000
_cell.length_c   1.000
_cell.angle_alpha   90.00
_cell.angle_beta   90.00
_cell.angle_gamma   90.00
#
_symmetry.space_group_name_H-M   'P 1'
#
loop_
_entity.id
_entity.type
_entity.pdbx_description
1 polymer ?
#
loop_
_entity_poly.entity_id
_entity_poly.type
_entity_poly.pdbx_seq_one_letter_code
_entity_poly.pdbx_strand_id
1 'polypeptide(L)'
;EMFAESIPGVIIQLIAIANNGGDVAAWVSVVVSAITTGYGGAVISYDWDTDPGKREQTPDFYGYVPSNPRQRSLVFTTLVFFGAGMLMIRSMTIVMLGMIGMEWALVYIGLDLCLYLFIKMLRDDLWHWLPLGGNAEIIFSIIARVLVKIVTDFTSVVQFRHPNEVGGIYWAFSSLLTIISLPASILIFQIHVGEKHVLAFAWRLLYILIPCTSFVFGIFMVSIDKQYRYTFISKTRGKDLTIKGFRDANTDEMKAIKIFKKSNHHWKSIEDDVRAWVESNWGRWEEEKPIWFDENMKARIPLEWIPMKTARREEKQRRKSGRKRSEAQITIRDH
;
A
#
# COMPACT_ATOMS: atom_id res chain seq x y z
N GLU A 1 3.18 -9.70 -10.37
CA GLU A 1 3.20 -9.06 -11.70
C GLU A 1 3.85 -7.67 -11.67
N MET A 2 3.19 -6.60 -11.21
CA MET A 2 3.76 -5.22 -11.24
C MET A 2 5.19 -5.11 -10.68
N PHE A 3 5.45 -5.71 -9.51
CA PHE A 3 6.77 -5.73 -8.89
C PHE A 3 7.82 -6.55 -9.65
N ALA A 4 7.44 -7.77 -10.05
CA ALA A 4 8.38 -8.80 -10.50
C ALA A 4 8.68 -8.74 -12.00
N GLU A 5 7.77 -8.19 -12.80
CA GLU A 5 7.84 -8.27 -14.27
C GLU A 5 7.83 -6.88 -14.90
N SER A 6 6.82 -6.06 -14.57
CA SER A 6 6.62 -4.80 -15.27
C SER A 6 7.71 -3.77 -14.97
N ILE A 7 8.11 -3.64 -13.69
CA ILE A 7 9.19 -2.72 -13.28
C ILE A 7 10.53 -3.10 -13.91
N PRO A 8 11.05 -4.35 -13.75
CA PRO A 8 12.30 -4.74 -14.40
C PRO A 8 12.24 -4.63 -15.93
N GLY A 9 11.10 -4.98 -16.54
CA GLY A 9 10.92 -4.90 -17.99
C GLY A 9 11.10 -3.49 -18.53
N VAL A 10 10.46 -2.49 -17.91
CA VAL A 10 10.60 -1.08 -18.34
C VAL A 10 12.04 -0.60 -18.19
N ILE A 11 12.74 -0.96 -17.11
CA ILE A 11 14.16 -0.59 -16.91
C ILE A 11 15.03 -1.18 -18.03
N ILE A 12 14.89 -2.48 -18.33
CA ILE A 12 15.68 -3.16 -19.36
C ILE A 12 15.46 -2.52 -20.73
N GLN A 13 14.21 -2.24 -21.08
CA GLN A 13 13.88 -1.60 -22.35
C GLN A 13 14.46 -0.18 -22.45
N LEU A 14 14.45 0.60 -21.36
CA LEU A 14 15.06 1.92 -21.33
C LEU A 14 16.59 1.87 -21.47
N ILE A 15 17.27 0.89 -20.86
CA ILE A 15 18.70 0.66 -21.05
C ILE A 15 19.01 0.38 -22.52
N ALA A 16 18.22 -0.48 -23.17
CA ALA A 16 18.42 -0.83 -24.58
C ALA A 16 18.29 0.40 -25.49
N ILE A 17 17.28 1.24 -25.25
CA ILE A 17 17.06 2.49 -26.00
C ILE A 17 18.17 3.50 -25.74
N ALA A 18 18.63 3.63 -24.49
CA ALA A 18 19.69 4.57 -24.13
C ALA A 18 21.02 4.25 -24.83
N ASN A 19 21.40 2.96 -24.89
CA ASN A 19 22.68 2.53 -25.46
C ASN A 19 22.69 2.46 -27.00
N ASN A 20 21.59 2.01 -27.61
CA ASN A 20 21.58 1.68 -29.04
C ASN A 20 20.73 2.66 -29.88
N GLY A 21 20.10 3.64 -29.24
CA GLY A 21 18.99 4.36 -29.83
C GLY A 21 17.71 3.51 -29.84
N GLY A 22 16.56 4.18 -29.90
CA GLY A 22 15.25 3.51 -29.96
C GLY A 22 14.62 3.69 -31.33
N ASP A 23 14.37 2.58 -32.02
CA ASP A 23 13.45 2.57 -33.14
C ASP A 23 12.00 2.77 -32.63
N VAL A 24 11.06 2.98 -33.56
CA VAL A 24 9.66 3.23 -33.20
C VAL A 24 9.07 2.05 -32.42
N ALA A 25 9.46 0.81 -32.74
CA ALA A 25 8.95 -0.38 -32.08
C ALA A 25 9.38 -0.47 -30.60
N ALA A 26 10.65 -0.19 -30.29
CA ALA A 26 11.16 -0.17 -28.92
C ALA A 26 10.41 0.86 -28.06
N TRP A 27 10.14 2.05 -28.62
CA TRP A 27 9.36 3.08 -27.93
C TRP A 27 7.92 2.68 -27.66
N VAL A 28 7.25 2.10 -28.67
CA VAL A 28 5.87 1.60 -28.50
C VAL A 28 5.85 0.53 -27.41
N SER A 29 6.83 -0.37 -27.38
CA SER A 29 6.92 -1.43 -26.37
C SER A 29 7.03 -0.87 -24.94
N VAL A 30 7.92 0.11 -24.72
CA VAL A 30 8.09 0.77 -23.41
C VAL A 30 6.82 1.49 -22.97
N VAL A 31 6.22 2.26 -23.88
CA VAL A 31 5.02 3.05 -23.57
C VAL A 31 3.85 2.13 -23.22
N VAL A 32 3.63 1.05 -23.99
CA VAL A 32 2.59 0.07 -23.70
C VAL A 32 2.83 -0.60 -22.35
N SER A 33 4.05 -1.04 -22.07
CA SER A 33 4.41 -1.63 -20.77
C SER A 33 4.13 -0.68 -19.60
N ALA A 34 4.52 0.59 -19.73
CA ALA A 34 4.29 1.60 -18.72
C ALA A 34 2.79 1.88 -18.50
N ILE A 35 2.02 2.01 -19.58
CA ILE A 35 0.56 2.22 -19.52
C ILE A 35 -0.14 1.01 -18.90
N THR A 36 0.21 -0.22 -19.28
CA THR A 36 -0.38 -1.44 -18.69
C THR A 36 -0.09 -1.53 -17.20
N THR A 37 1.11 -1.15 -16.77
CA THR A 37 1.45 -1.08 -15.34
C THR A 37 0.64 -0.01 -14.63
N GLY A 38 0.55 1.18 -15.22
CA GLY A 38 -0.30 2.27 -14.72
C GLY A 38 -1.77 1.86 -14.61
N TYR A 39 -2.27 1.07 -15.58
CA TYR A 39 -3.61 0.50 -15.57
C TYR A 39 -3.83 -0.46 -14.40
N GLY A 40 -2.89 -1.37 -14.13
CA GLY A 40 -2.97 -2.24 -12.95
C GLY A 40 -3.07 -1.45 -11.64
N GLY A 41 -2.25 -0.39 -11.49
CA GLY A 41 -2.31 0.50 -10.32
C GLY A 41 -3.62 1.30 -10.22
N ALA A 42 -4.15 1.74 -11.37
CA ALA A 42 -5.43 2.45 -11.45
C ALA A 42 -6.60 1.54 -11.06
N VAL A 43 -6.64 0.30 -11.55
CA VAL A 43 -7.65 -0.71 -11.20
C VAL A 43 -7.64 -0.96 -9.70
N ILE A 44 -6.48 -1.24 -9.10
CA ILE A 44 -6.36 -1.43 -7.64
C ILE A 44 -6.93 -0.22 -6.89
N SER A 45 -6.54 0.99 -7.26
CA SER A 45 -6.99 2.19 -6.54
C SER A 45 -8.48 2.46 -6.71
N TYR A 46 -9.00 2.21 -7.90
CA TYR A 46 -10.38 2.48 -8.24
C TYR A 46 -11.35 1.44 -7.65
N ASP A 47 -10.99 0.16 -7.68
CA ASP A 47 -11.82 -0.91 -7.12
C ASP A 47 -11.95 -0.74 -5.60
N TRP A 48 -10.84 -0.47 -4.92
CA TRP A 48 -10.85 -0.19 -3.49
C TRP A 48 -11.64 1.08 -3.14
N ASP A 49 -11.54 2.13 -3.95
CA ASP A 49 -12.30 3.35 -3.70
C ASP A 49 -13.79 3.19 -3.96
N THR A 50 -14.19 2.41 -4.97
CA THR A 50 -15.60 2.29 -5.38
C THR A 50 -16.35 1.14 -4.71
N ASP A 51 -15.68 0.29 -3.94
CA ASP A 51 -16.27 -0.77 -3.13
C ASP A 51 -17.19 -0.18 -2.02
N PRO A 52 -18.49 -0.54 -2.01
CA PRO A 52 -19.44 -0.03 -1.01
C PRO A 52 -19.08 -0.37 0.42
N GLY A 53 -18.58 -1.59 0.67
CA GLY A 53 -18.19 -2.03 2.00
C GLY A 53 -16.94 -1.31 2.51
N LYS A 54 -16.00 -0.95 1.62
CA LYS A 54 -14.83 -0.12 2.00
C LYS A 54 -15.25 1.30 2.32
N ARG A 55 -16.15 1.89 1.50
CA ARG A 55 -16.73 3.22 1.75
C ARG A 55 -17.47 3.29 3.08
N GLU A 56 -18.25 2.26 3.42
CA GLU A 56 -18.93 2.18 4.71
C GLU A 56 -17.94 2.02 5.88
N GLN A 57 -16.92 1.17 5.72
CA GLN A 57 -15.96 0.92 6.80
C GLN A 57 -15.01 2.10 7.05
N THR A 58 -14.67 2.89 6.03
CA THR A 58 -13.74 4.03 6.14
C THR A 58 -14.18 5.20 5.25
N PRO A 59 -15.33 5.83 5.59
CA PRO A 59 -15.98 6.84 4.74
C PRO A 59 -15.16 8.14 4.61
N ASP A 60 -14.26 8.38 5.54
CA ASP A 60 -13.34 9.52 5.54
C ASP A 60 -12.21 9.38 4.50
N PHE A 61 -11.94 8.17 4.03
CA PHE A 61 -10.80 7.87 3.15
C PHE A 61 -11.21 7.45 1.73
N TYR A 62 -12.22 6.58 1.65
CA TYR A 62 -12.78 6.08 0.39
C TYR A 62 -14.00 6.89 -0.02
N GLY A 63 -14.14 7.11 -1.32
CA GLY A 63 -15.16 7.98 -1.91
C GLY A 63 -14.59 9.08 -2.80
N TYR A 64 -13.27 9.12 -3.06
CA TYR A 64 -12.68 10.21 -3.82
C TYR A 64 -13.05 10.18 -5.30
N VAL A 65 -13.46 9.02 -5.83
CA VAL A 65 -13.99 8.87 -7.18
C VAL A 65 -15.43 9.40 -7.21
N PRO A 66 -15.72 10.48 -7.97
CA PRO A 66 -17.05 11.08 -8.02
C PRO A 66 -18.09 10.14 -8.62
N SER A 67 -19.37 10.40 -8.32
CA SER A 67 -20.50 9.63 -8.86
C SER A 67 -20.79 9.92 -10.33
N ASN A 68 -20.37 11.08 -10.86
CA ASN A 68 -20.60 11.45 -12.25
C ASN A 68 -19.78 10.55 -13.20
N PRO A 69 -20.41 9.87 -14.17
CA PRO A 69 -19.72 8.95 -15.08
C PRO A 69 -18.53 9.56 -15.83
N ARG A 70 -18.66 10.81 -16.31
CA ARG A 70 -17.59 11.50 -17.05
C ARG A 70 -16.38 11.77 -16.16
N GLN A 71 -16.62 12.24 -14.94
CA GLN A 71 -15.56 12.51 -13.96
C GLN A 71 -14.92 11.21 -13.48
N ARG A 72 -15.70 10.14 -13.29
CA ARG A 72 -15.22 8.82 -12.91
C ARG A 72 -14.26 8.26 -13.96
N SER A 73 -14.60 8.33 -15.24
CA SER A 73 -13.69 7.93 -16.33
C SER A 73 -12.45 8.81 -16.40
N LEU A 74 -12.59 10.12 -16.16
CA LEU A 74 -11.44 11.05 -16.11
C LEU A 74 -10.49 10.71 -14.95
N VAL A 75 -11.01 10.44 -13.75
CA VAL A 75 -10.22 10.01 -12.60
C VAL A 75 -9.49 8.71 -12.90
N PHE A 76 -10.18 7.71 -13.48
CA PHE A 76 -9.54 6.46 -13.86
C PHE A 76 -8.40 6.68 -14.87
N THR A 77 -8.66 7.44 -15.93
CA THR A 77 -7.69 7.72 -17.00
C THR A 77 -6.47 8.47 -16.46
N THR A 78 -6.68 9.45 -15.59
CA THR A 78 -5.58 10.20 -14.97
C THR A 78 -4.76 9.36 -14.00
N LEU A 79 -5.38 8.41 -13.28
CA LEU A 79 -4.64 7.42 -12.47
C LEU A 79 -3.70 6.56 -13.32
N VAL A 80 -4.18 6.08 -14.48
CA VAL A 80 -3.38 5.26 -15.42
C VAL A 80 -2.14 6.02 -15.87
N PHE A 81 -2.34 7.23 -16.42
CA PHE A 81 -1.25 8.02 -16.97
C PHE A 81 -0.31 8.56 -15.90
N PHE A 82 -0.82 8.90 -14.71
CA PHE A 82 0.03 9.31 -13.59
C PHE A 82 0.95 8.16 -13.15
N GLY A 83 0.40 6.95 -12.96
CA GLY A 83 1.21 5.79 -12.58
C GLY A 83 2.24 5.40 -13.64
N ALA A 84 1.86 5.45 -14.92
CA ALA A 84 2.79 5.22 -16.03
C ALA A 84 3.91 6.26 -16.10
N GLY A 85 3.57 7.55 -15.91
CA GLY A 85 4.54 8.64 -15.88
C GLY A 85 5.54 8.51 -14.73
N MET A 86 5.05 8.23 -13.51
CA MET A 86 5.89 7.98 -12.34
C MET A 86 6.83 6.79 -12.55
N LEU A 87 6.34 5.71 -13.18
CA LEU A 87 7.13 4.53 -13.50
C LEU A 87 8.27 4.84 -14.46
N MET A 88 7.98 5.61 -15.52
CA MET A 88 9.00 6.04 -16.48
C MET A 88 10.04 6.94 -15.82
N ILE A 89 9.63 7.90 -14.97
CA ILE A 89 10.54 8.79 -14.25
C ILE A 89 11.47 7.99 -13.32
N ARG A 90 10.90 7.09 -12.50
CA ARG A 90 11.67 6.28 -11.56
C ARG A 90 12.61 5.31 -12.28
N SER A 91 12.13 4.67 -13.35
CA SER A 91 12.95 3.75 -14.14
C SER A 91 14.10 4.48 -14.82
N MET A 92 13.84 5.64 -15.43
CA MET A 92 14.89 6.45 -16.06
C MET A 92 15.93 6.93 -15.04
N THR A 93 15.51 7.29 -13.83
CA THR A 93 16.44 7.64 -12.73
C THR A 93 17.39 6.47 -12.43
N ILE A 94 16.87 5.25 -12.35
CA ILE A 94 17.67 4.04 -12.10
C ILE A 94 18.59 3.73 -13.28
N VAL A 95 18.13 3.91 -14.52
CA VAL A 95 18.97 3.76 -15.72
C VAL A 95 20.14 4.74 -15.67
N MET A 96 19.88 6.03 -15.42
CA MET A 96 20.93 7.05 -15.34
C MET A 96 21.99 6.71 -14.28
N LEU A 97 21.58 6.29 -13.08
CA LEU A 97 22.52 5.89 -12.04
C LEU A 97 23.22 4.56 -12.36
N GLY A 98 22.48 3.59 -12.91
CA GLY A 98 23.01 2.27 -13.28
C GLY A 98 24.05 2.32 -14.39
N MET A 99 23.94 3.28 -15.32
CA MET A 99 24.95 3.52 -16.36
C MET A 99 26.25 4.11 -15.82
N ILE A 100 26.24 4.73 -14.63
CA ILE A 100 27.46 5.08 -13.89
C ILE A 100 28.04 3.83 -13.24
N GLY A 101 27.17 3.05 -12.59
CA GLY A 101 27.48 1.77 -11.98
C GLY A 101 26.30 1.24 -11.18
N MET A 102 26.15 -0.08 -11.11
CA MET A 102 25.04 -0.73 -10.39
C MET A 102 24.99 -0.32 -8.91
N GLU A 103 26.14 -0.05 -8.30
CA GLU A 103 26.25 0.45 -6.93
C GLU A 103 25.49 1.78 -6.70
N TRP A 104 25.52 2.71 -7.65
CA TRP A 104 24.80 3.98 -7.54
C TRP A 104 23.29 3.78 -7.53
N ALA A 105 22.78 2.89 -8.38
CA ALA A 105 21.38 2.51 -8.39
C ALA A 105 20.95 1.82 -7.09
N LEU A 106 21.78 0.92 -6.55
CA LEU A 106 21.54 0.24 -5.28
C LEU A 106 21.56 1.21 -4.08
N VAL A 107 22.51 2.15 -4.05
CA VAL A 107 22.57 3.19 -3.01
C VAL A 107 21.32 4.05 -3.04
N TYR A 108 20.85 4.46 -4.22
CA TYR A 108 19.62 5.24 -4.35
C TYR A 108 18.38 4.50 -3.82
N ILE A 109 18.18 3.25 -4.25
CA ILE A 109 17.04 2.42 -3.79
C ILE A 109 17.16 2.13 -2.30
N GLY A 110 18.37 1.78 -1.84
CA GLY A 110 18.66 1.46 -0.44
C GLY A 110 18.43 2.65 0.49
N LEU A 111 18.92 3.85 0.13
CA LEU A 111 18.72 5.07 0.93
C LEU A 111 17.25 5.44 1.05
N ASP A 112 16.48 5.35 -0.04
CA ASP A 112 15.03 5.65 -0.01
C ASP A 112 14.25 4.63 0.84
N LEU A 113 14.57 3.34 0.73
CA LEU A 113 13.98 2.29 1.57
C LEU A 113 14.36 2.47 3.05
N CYS A 114 15.63 2.70 3.34
CA CYS A 114 16.12 2.92 4.71
C CYS A 114 15.47 4.16 5.33
N LEU A 115 15.37 5.27 4.58
CA LEU A 115 14.70 6.48 5.04
C LEU A 115 13.23 6.20 5.39
N TYR A 116 12.51 5.49 4.52
CA TYR A 116 11.11 5.11 4.77
C TYR A 116 10.94 4.24 6.02
N LEU A 117 11.73 3.16 6.14
CA LEU A 117 11.66 2.26 7.28
C LEU A 117 12.06 2.96 8.59
N PHE A 118 13.09 3.80 8.54
CA PHE A 118 13.51 4.61 9.68
C PHE A 118 12.40 5.53 10.16
N ILE A 119 11.73 6.23 9.24
CA ILE A 119 10.62 7.11 9.61
C ILE A 119 9.42 6.33 10.15
N LYS A 120 9.09 5.16 9.57
CA LYS A 120 8.02 4.29 10.10
C LYS A 120 8.33 3.78 11.51
N MET A 121 9.60 3.49 11.79
CA MET A 121 10.07 3.10 13.11
C MET A 121 9.95 4.26 14.12
N LEU A 122 10.41 5.47 13.76
CA LEU A 122 10.31 6.66 14.62
C LEU A 122 8.85 7.01 14.97
N ARG A 123 7.91 6.70 14.09
CA ARG A 123 6.49 7.00 14.29
C ARG A 123 5.70 5.87 14.96
N ASP A 124 6.38 4.76 15.26
CA ASP A 124 5.78 3.54 15.80
C ASP A 124 4.59 3.07 14.93
N ASP A 125 4.86 2.94 13.64
CA ASP A 125 3.91 2.54 12.57
C ASP A 125 4.54 1.46 11.66
N LEU A 126 5.48 0.68 12.21
CA LEU A 126 6.16 -0.38 11.46
C LEU A 126 5.27 -1.62 11.30
N TRP A 127 4.54 -1.99 12.35
CA TRP A 127 3.61 -3.13 12.37
C TRP A 127 2.60 -3.02 11.25
N HIS A 128 2.51 -4.07 10.43
CA HIS A 128 1.50 -4.16 9.40
C HIS A 128 0.17 -4.59 10.04
N TRP A 129 -0.93 -4.24 9.38
CA TRP A 129 -2.25 -4.37 9.98
C TRP A 129 -2.76 -5.81 10.11
N LEU A 130 -2.10 -6.78 9.48
CA LEU A 130 -2.55 -8.17 9.43
C LEU A 130 -2.16 -8.92 10.73
N PRO A 131 -3.11 -9.52 11.47
CA PRO A 131 -2.83 -10.21 12.73
C PRO A 131 -2.33 -11.64 12.46
N LEU A 132 -1.02 -11.79 12.25
CA LEU A 132 -0.40 -13.11 12.07
C LEU A 132 0.08 -13.71 13.40
N GLY A 133 0.32 -12.87 14.42
CA GLY A 133 0.80 -13.28 15.73
C GLY A 133 2.27 -13.75 15.74
N GLY A 134 2.88 -13.67 16.93
CA GLY A 134 4.23 -14.18 17.18
C GLY A 134 5.30 -13.54 16.27
N ASN A 135 6.39 -14.28 16.04
CA ASN A 135 7.53 -13.80 15.25
C ASN A 135 7.20 -13.65 13.76
N ALA A 136 6.19 -14.38 13.26
CA ALA A 136 5.76 -14.31 11.87
C ALA A 136 5.23 -12.93 11.50
N GLU A 137 4.57 -12.24 12.44
CA GLU A 137 4.02 -10.91 12.22
C GLU A 137 5.10 -9.84 11.97
N ILE A 138 6.24 -9.94 12.67
CA ILE A 138 7.37 -9.03 12.49
C ILE A 138 7.95 -9.19 11.08
N ILE A 139 8.26 -10.43 10.70
CA ILE A 139 8.87 -10.75 9.41
C ILE A 139 7.94 -10.33 8.28
N PHE A 140 6.65 -10.68 8.39
CA PHE A 140 5.65 -10.28 7.40
C PHE A 140 5.50 -8.76 7.32
N SER A 141 5.51 -8.06 8.46
CA SER A 141 5.41 -6.60 8.47
C SER A 141 6.56 -5.96 7.69
N ILE A 142 7.80 -6.40 7.91
CA ILE A 142 8.97 -5.87 7.19
C ILE A 142 8.84 -6.15 5.69
N ILE A 143 8.55 -7.39 5.31
CA ILE A 143 8.41 -7.79 3.90
C ILE A 143 7.30 -7.01 3.21
N ALA A 144 6.10 -6.94 3.81
CA ALA A 144 4.96 -6.22 3.26
C ALA A 144 5.27 -4.74 3.09
N ARG A 145 5.92 -4.10 4.08
CA ARG A 145 6.32 -2.69 4.01
C ARG A 145 7.31 -2.42 2.88
N VAL A 146 8.31 -3.28 2.72
CA VAL A 146 9.30 -3.16 1.63
C VAL A 146 8.64 -3.34 0.27
N LEU A 147 7.84 -4.39 0.08
CA LEU A 147 7.16 -4.66 -1.18
C LEU A 147 6.20 -3.52 -1.57
N VAL A 148 5.35 -3.08 -0.64
CA VAL A 148 4.41 -1.97 -0.87
C VAL A 148 5.16 -0.68 -1.17
N LYS A 149 6.27 -0.40 -0.47
CA LYS A 149 7.10 0.78 -0.73
C LYS A 149 7.68 0.73 -2.14
N ILE A 150 8.30 -0.38 -2.55
CA ILE A 150 8.88 -0.50 -3.90
C ILE A 150 7.79 -0.30 -4.96
N VAL A 151 6.64 -0.98 -4.85
CA VAL A 151 5.55 -0.79 -5.82
C VAL A 151 5.08 0.67 -5.84
N THR A 152 4.94 1.30 -4.67
CA THR A 152 4.52 2.71 -4.57
C THR A 152 5.53 3.66 -5.21
N ASP A 153 6.83 3.45 -5.02
CA ASP A 153 7.87 4.35 -5.55
C ASP A 153 7.96 4.35 -7.06
N PHE A 154 7.69 3.19 -7.67
CA PHE A 154 7.66 3.07 -9.11
C PHE A 154 6.34 3.52 -9.70
N THR A 155 5.20 3.17 -9.10
CA THR A 155 3.91 3.29 -9.79
C THR A 155 2.96 4.31 -9.18
N SER A 156 3.30 4.86 -8.00
CA SER A 156 2.48 5.80 -7.23
C SER A 156 1.01 5.37 -7.13
N VAL A 157 0.75 4.06 -6.91
CA VAL A 157 -0.62 3.57 -6.69
C VAL A 157 -1.29 4.35 -5.57
N VAL A 158 -2.38 5.04 -5.90
CA VAL A 158 -3.04 5.97 -4.97
C VAL A 158 -3.61 5.23 -3.76
N GLN A 159 -4.02 3.96 -3.90
CA GLN A 159 -4.48 3.15 -2.77
C GLN A 159 -3.47 3.09 -1.61
N PHE A 160 -2.17 3.05 -1.91
CA PHE A 160 -1.14 2.92 -0.87
C PHE A 160 -0.94 4.19 -0.03
N ARG A 161 -1.62 5.29 -0.35
CA ARG A 161 -1.77 6.45 0.55
C ARG A 161 -2.56 6.13 1.82
N HIS A 162 -3.20 4.96 1.89
CA HIS A 162 -3.93 4.51 3.07
C HIS A 162 -3.04 4.46 4.32
N PRO A 163 -3.50 4.90 5.51
CA PRO A 163 -2.69 4.90 6.74
C PRO A 163 -2.10 3.53 7.13
N ASN A 164 -2.79 2.45 6.77
CA ASN A 164 -2.29 1.08 6.99
C ASN A 164 -1.08 0.72 6.10
N GLU A 165 -0.86 1.44 5.00
CA GLU A 165 0.15 1.17 3.98
C GLU A 165 1.29 2.21 4.06
N VAL A 166 1.50 3.04 3.04
CA VAL A 166 2.54 4.08 3.07
C VAL A 166 2.08 5.27 3.91
N GLY A 167 0.81 5.67 3.75
CA GLY A 167 0.22 6.85 4.39
C GLY A 167 0.34 8.10 3.52
N GLY A 168 -0.63 9.00 3.65
CA GLY A 168 -0.83 10.15 2.75
C GLY A 168 0.42 10.99 2.54
N ILE A 169 0.90 11.63 3.61
CA ILE A 169 2.06 12.54 3.51
C ILE A 169 3.32 11.86 2.96
N TYR A 170 3.54 10.58 3.28
CA TYR A 170 4.69 9.83 2.77
C TYR A 170 4.54 9.48 1.30
N TRP A 171 3.33 9.13 0.88
CA TRP A 171 3.03 8.87 -0.52
C TRP A 171 3.28 10.13 -1.38
N ALA A 172 2.86 11.30 -0.88
CA ALA A 172 3.10 12.58 -1.56
C ALA A 172 4.59 12.93 -1.58
N PHE A 173 5.28 12.77 -0.45
CA PHE A 173 6.72 13.01 -0.35
C PHE A 173 7.53 12.06 -1.26
N SER A 174 7.20 10.78 -1.31
CA SER A 174 7.87 9.81 -2.18
C SER A 174 7.65 10.12 -3.67
N SER A 175 6.43 10.54 -4.01
CA SER A 175 6.12 10.98 -5.37
C SER A 175 6.95 12.20 -5.76
N LEU A 176 7.07 13.18 -4.86
CA LEU A 176 7.91 14.35 -5.08
C LEU A 176 9.39 13.99 -5.18
N LEU A 177 9.91 13.13 -4.29
CA LEU A 177 11.28 12.63 -4.36
C LEU A 177 11.57 11.98 -5.70
N THR A 178 10.64 11.17 -6.22
CA THR A 178 10.79 10.52 -7.52
C THR A 178 10.88 11.53 -8.67
N ILE A 179 10.05 12.58 -8.68
CA ILE A 179 10.11 13.66 -9.68
C ILE A 179 11.46 14.40 -9.62
N ILE A 180 11.96 14.70 -8.42
CA ILE A 180 13.23 15.42 -8.22
C ILE A 180 14.45 14.51 -8.52
N SER A 181 14.32 13.21 -8.33
CA SER A 181 15.44 12.28 -8.49
C SER A 181 15.90 12.13 -9.93
N LEU A 182 15.01 12.29 -10.91
CA LEU A 182 15.39 12.25 -12.32
C LEU A 182 16.38 13.36 -12.70
N PRO A 183 16.11 14.67 -12.51
CA PRO A 183 17.10 15.71 -12.77
C PRO A 183 18.38 15.51 -11.96
N ALA A 184 18.27 15.10 -10.69
CA ALA A 184 19.44 14.84 -9.86
C ALA A 184 20.32 13.72 -10.46
N SER A 185 19.74 12.62 -10.92
CA SER A 185 20.48 11.52 -11.54
C SER A 185 21.14 11.93 -12.86
N ILE A 186 20.50 12.79 -13.66
CA ILE A 186 21.07 13.32 -14.91
C ILE A 186 22.29 14.19 -14.61
N LEU A 187 22.21 15.06 -13.60
CA LEU A 187 23.33 15.88 -13.18
C LEU A 187 24.49 15.04 -12.64
N ILE A 188 24.21 14.03 -11.82
CA ILE A 188 25.22 13.09 -11.31
C ILE A 188 25.87 12.33 -12.47
N PHE A 189 25.09 11.83 -13.43
CA PHE A 189 25.62 11.17 -14.63
C PHE A 189 26.49 12.09 -15.48
N GLN A 190 26.09 13.36 -15.64
CA GLN A 190 26.89 14.36 -16.35
C GLN A 190 28.27 14.57 -15.73
N ILE A 191 28.35 14.52 -14.39
CA ILE A 191 29.61 14.69 -13.66
C ILE A 191 30.52 13.46 -13.80
N HIS A 192 29.96 12.24 -13.73
CA HIS A 192 30.75 11.00 -13.65
C HIS A 192 31.08 10.39 -15.02
N VAL A 193 30.14 10.44 -15.97
CA VAL A 193 30.28 9.78 -17.29
C VAL A 193 30.24 10.82 -18.41
N GLY A 194 29.24 11.71 -18.40
CA GLY A 194 29.19 12.83 -19.35
C GLY A 194 28.87 12.44 -20.81
N GLU A 195 28.32 11.26 -21.06
CA GLU A 195 28.06 10.78 -22.42
C GLU A 195 26.95 11.59 -23.11
N LYS A 196 27.32 12.32 -24.17
CA LYS A 196 26.48 13.36 -24.79
C LYS A 196 25.14 12.83 -25.33
N HIS A 197 25.15 11.66 -25.97
CA HIS A 197 23.95 11.11 -26.59
C HIS A 197 22.93 10.65 -25.54
N VAL A 198 23.40 9.98 -24.48
CA VAL A 198 22.60 9.56 -23.31
C VAL A 198 22.05 10.77 -22.56
N LEU A 199 22.87 11.81 -22.37
CA LEU A 199 22.44 13.05 -21.73
C LEU A 199 21.35 13.76 -22.52
N ALA A 200 21.52 13.91 -23.85
CA ALA A 200 20.50 14.53 -24.70
C ALA A 200 19.18 13.75 -24.66
N PHE A 201 19.26 12.42 -24.67
CA PHE A 201 18.13 11.53 -24.50
C PHE A 201 17.43 11.72 -23.14
N ALA A 202 18.18 11.74 -22.04
CA ALA A 202 17.64 11.87 -20.69
C ALA A 202 16.98 13.24 -20.46
N TRP A 203 17.61 14.32 -20.93
CA TRP A 203 17.01 15.66 -20.87
C TRP A 203 15.73 15.75 -21.68
N ARG A 204 15.69 15.16 -22.88
CA ARG A 204 14.46 15.10 -23.69
C ARG A 204 13.33 14.39 -22.93
N LEU A 205 13.61 13.24 -22.32
CA LEU A 205 12.62 12.53 -21.52
C LEU A 205 12.20 13.33 -20.29
N LEU A 206 13.12 14.01 -19.60
CA LEU A 206 12.80 14.87 -18.46
C LEU A 206 11.78 15.95 -18.84
N TYR A 207 12.02 16.67 -19.93
CA TYR A 207 11.15 17.77 -20.38
C TYR A 207 9.78 17.29 -20.88
N ILE A 208 9.62 16.02 -21.21
CA ILE A 208 8.34 15.43 -21.60
C ILE A 208 7.63 14.85 -20.37
N LEU A 209 8.31 13.98 -19.61
CA LEU A 209 7.72 13.17 -18.55
C LEU A 209 7.32 14.02 -17.35
N ILE A 210 8.17 14.93 -16.86
CA ILE A 210 7.85 15.70 -15.65
C ILE A 210 6.64 16.61 -15.86
N PRO A 211 6.59 17.46 -16.90
CA PRO A 211 5.43 18.32 -17.14
C PRO A 211 4.16 17.52 -17.42
N CYS A 212 4.24 16.46 -18.24
CA CYS A 212 3.08 15.62 -18.57
C CYS A 212 2.51 14.94 -17.31
N THR A 213 3.36 14.29 -16.51
CA THR A 213 2.96 13.59 -15.28
C THR A 213 2.39 14.58 -14.25
N SER A 214 3.02 15.75 -14.09
CA SER A 214 2.54 16.79 -13.17
C SER A 214 1.20 17.38 -13.62
N PHE A 215 1.01 17.59 -14.91
CA PHE A 215 -0.25 18.07 -15.47
C PHE A 215 -1.38 17.06 -15.26
N VAL A 216 -1.13 15.77 -15.56
CA VAL A 216 -2.08 14.68 -15.30
C VAL A 216 -2.44 14.60 -13.81
N PHE A 217 -1.46 14.73 -12.91
CA PHE A 217 -1.71 14.76 -11.47
C PHE A 217 -2.56 15.98 -11.06
N GLY A 218 -2.32 17.14 -11.65
CA GLY A 218 -3.14 18.34 -11.45
C GLY A 218 -4.60 18.12 -11.84
N ILE A 219 -4.84 17.52 -13.02
CA ILE A 219 -6.20 17.15 -13.47
C ILE A 219 -6.82 16.15 -12.50
N PHE A 220 -6.09 15.11 -12.10
CA PHE A 220 -6.55 14.13 -11.12
C PHE A 220 -7.01 14.83 -9.83
N MET A 221 -6.17 15.67 -9.24
CA MET A 221 -6.48 16.38 -7.98
C MET A 221 -7.68 17.30 -8.10
N VAL A 222 -7.91 17.94 -9.25
CA VAL A 222 -9.09 18.77 -9.50
C VAL A 222 -10.34 17.92 -9.71
N SER A 223 -10.20 16.73 -10.32
CA SER A 223 -11.30 15.84 -10.70
C SER A 223 -11.86 15.01 -9.55
N ILE A 224 -11.06 14.74 -8.51
CA ILE A 224 -11.52 14.01 -7.32
C ILE A 224 -12.35 14.88 -6.38
N ASP A 225 -13.21 14.23 -5.59
CA ASP A 225 -14.04 14.90 -4.60
C ASP A 225 -13.20 15.65 -3.56
N LYS A 226 -13.49 16.95 -3.40
CA LYS A 226 -12.69 17.90 -2.60
C LYS A 226 -12.51 17.43 -1.16
N GLN A 227 -13.54 16.81 -0.60
CA GLN A 227 -13.53 16.32 0.78
C GLN A 227 -12.48 15.24 1.04
N TYR A 228 -11.92 14.59 0.00
CA TYR A 228 -10.90 13.56 0.17
C TYR A 228 -9.48 14.04 -0.12
N ARG A 229 -9.28 15.26 -0.60
CA ARG A 229 -7.93 15.76 -0.96
C ARG A 229 -6.98 15.80 0.23
N TYR A 230 -7.49 16.04 1.44
CA TYR A 230 -6.68 16.06 2.67
C TYR A 230 -6.01 14.70 2.94
N THR A 231 -6.57 13.60 2.44
CA THR A 231 -6.03 12.26 2.66
C THR A 231 -4.65 12.06 2.02
N PHE A 232 -4.30 12.86 1.01
CA PHE A 232 -2.99 12.85 0.34
C PHE A 232 -1.89 13.53 1.15
N ILE A 233 -2.26 14.34 2.15
CA ILE A 233 -1.32 15.02 3.06
C ILE A 233 -1.56 14.61 4.52
N SER A 234 -2.43 13.63 4.74
CA SER A 234 -2.76 13.16 6.07
C SER A 234 -1.55 12.54 6.75
N LYS A 235 -1.39 12.87 8.03
CA LYS A 235 -0.38 12.29 8.93
C LYS A 235 -0.96 11.16 9.79
N THR A 236 -2.18 10.69 9.56
CA THR A 236 -2.78 9.59 10.33
C THR A 236 -1.95 8.30 10.19
N ARG A 237 -1.68 7.61 11.30
CA ARG A 237 -1.02 6.29 11.32
C ARG A 237 -2.04 5.15 11.21
N GLY A 238 -1.60 3.94 10.89
CA GLY A 238 -2.49 2.77 10.83
C GLY A 238 -3.17 2.47 12.17
N LYS A 239 -2.44 2.65 13.28
CA LYS A 239 -2.99 2.51 14.64
C LYS A 239 -4.02 3.59 14.98
N ASP A 240 -3.76 4.85 14.62
CA ASP A 240 -4.67 5.96 14.88
C ASP A 240 -6.01 5.74 14.14
N LEU A 241 -5.95 5.26 12.89
CA LEU A 241 -7.13 4.91 12.12
C LEU A 241 -7.92 3.76 12.74
N THR A 242 -7.21 2.77 13.31
CA THR A 242 -7.84 1.60 13.96
C THR A 242 -8.58 2.02 15.21
N ILE A 243 -7.94 2.84 16.06
CA ILE A 243 -8.53 3.37 17.29
C ILE A 243 -9.72 4.28 16.97
N LYS A 244 -9.57 5.20 16.00
CA LYS A 244 -10.68 6.05 15.54
C LYS A 244 -11.84 5.21 15.05
N GLY A 245 -11.58 4.20 14.21
CA GLY A 245 -12.60 3.31 13.68
C GLY A 245 -13.34 2.50 14.76
N PHE A 246 -12.70 2.16 15.87
CA PHE A 246 -13.37 1.52 17.01
C PHE A 246 -14.29 2.50 17.76
N ARG A 247 -13.81 3.73 17.98
CA ARG A 247 -14.56 4.76 18.74
C ARG A 247 -15.76 5.29 17.97
N ASP A 248 -15.60 5.50 16.66
CA ASP A 248 -16.62 6.11 15.81
C ASP A 248 -17.59 5.07 15.21
N ALA A 249 -17.40 3.78 15.48
CA ALA A 249 -18.26 2.72 14.95
C ALA A 249 -19.63 2.70 15.65
N ASN A 250 -20.68 2.69 14.82
CA ASN A 250 -22.08 2.65 15.26
C ASN A 250 -22.57 1.23 15.61
N THR A 251 -21.88 0.18 15.15
CA THR A 251 -22.27 -1.22 15.36
C THR A 251 -21.13 -2.04 15.94
N ASP A 252 -21.48 -3.09 16.69
CA ASP A 252 -20.48 -4.02 17.24
C ASP A 252 -19.73 -4.77 16.15
N GLU A 253 -20.38 -5.05 15.02
CA GLU A 253 -19.73 -5.67 13.87
C GLU A 253 -18.57 -4.80 13.35
N MET A 254 -18.81 -3.50 13.18
CA MET A 254 -17.78 -2.56 12.75
C MET A 254 -16.63 -2.50 13.77
N LYS A 255 -16.95 -2.44 15.07
CA LYS A 255 -15.94 -2.48 16.15
C LYS A 255 -15.11 -3.75 16.09
N ALA A 256 -15.76 -4.91 15.97
CA ALA A 256 -15.11 -6.20 15.89
C ALA A 256 -14.20 -6.32 14.66
N ILE A 257 -14.63 -5.81 13.50
CA ILE A 257 -13.81 -5.77 12.29
C ILE A 257 -12.57 -4.89 12.49
N LYS A 258 -12.69 -3.74 13.15
CA LYS A 258 -11.54 -2.83 13.38
C LYS A 258 -10.56 -3.41 14.40
N ILE A 259 -11.02 -4.14 15.40
CA ILE A 259 -10.15 -4.69 16.45
C ILE A 259 -9.63 -6.09 16.08
N PHE A 260 -10.52 -7.06 15.87
CA PHE A 260 -10.14 -8.47 15.77
C PHE A 260 -9.64 -8.89 14.39
N LYS A 261 -9.89 -8.10 13.33
CA LYS A 261 -9.23 -8.30 12.03
C LYS A 261 -7.91 -7.53 11.89
N LYS A 262 -7.47 -6.84 12.95
CA LYS A 262 -6.21 -6.08 12.97
C LYS A 262 -5.24 -6.65 13.99
N SER A 263 -3.95 -6.46 13.71
CA SER A 263 -2.88 -6.72 14.69
C SER A 263 -3.19 -6.02 16.02
N ASN A 264 -2.90 -6.68 17.14
CA ASN A 264 -3.08 -6.09 18.47
C ASN A 264 -2.20 -4.84 18.67
N HIS A 265 -1.07 -4.72 17.96
CA HIS A 265 -0.22 -3.55 17.98
C HIS A 265 -0.95 -2.27 17.51
N HIS A 266 -2.05 -2.39 16.76
CA HIS A 266 -2.84 -1.25 16.29
C HIS A 266 -3.82 -0.70 17.34
N TRP A 267 -4.16 -1.48 18.37
CA TRP A 267 -5.16 -1.10 19.37
C TRP A 267 -4.73 -1.38 20.80
N LYS A 268 -3.50 -1.85 21.04
CA LYS A 268 -2.96 -2.16 22.38
C LYS A 268 -3.10 -1.01 23.38
N SER A 269 -3.02 0.25 22.92
CA SER A 269 -3.19 1.42 23.79
C SER A 269 -4.60 1.61 24.33
N ILE A 270 -5.60 0.93 23.75
CA ILE A 270 -7.01 0.94 24.19
C ILE A 270 -7.46 -0.47 24.61
N GLU A 271 -6.53 -1.34 25.00
CA GLU A 271 -6.85 -2.73 25.34
C GLU A 271 -7.91 -2.84 26.44
N ASP A 272 -7.84 -2.00 27.47
CA ASP A 272 -8.81 -1.99 28.57
C ASP A 272 -10.21 -1.57 28.10
N ASP A 273 -10.30 -0.57 27.21
CA ASP A 273 -11.58 -0.14 26.61
C ASP A 273 -12.20 -1.27 25.77
N VAL A 274 -11.35 -1.95 24.98
CA VAL A 274 -11.76 -3.09 24.15
C VAL A 274 -12.23 -4.26 25.03
N ARG A 275 -11.50 -4.55 26.11
CA ARG A 275 -11.86 -5.60 27.07
C ARG A 275 -13.20 -5.32 27.73
N ALA A 276 -13.40 -4.09 28.23
CA ALA A 276 -14.67 -3.69 28.84
C ALA A 276 -15.84 -3.77 27.86
N TRP A 277 -15.62 -3.40 26.59
CA TRP A 277 -16.63 -3.57 25.54
C TRP A 277 -16.97 -5.05 25.28
N VAL A 278 -15.98 -5.93 25.21
CA VAL A 278 -16.22 -7.39 25.06
C VAL A 278 -16.98 -7.95 26.25
N GLU A 279 -16.52 -7.67 27.47
CA GLU A 279 -17.12 -8.20 28.70
C GLU A 279 -18.58 -7.75 28.88
N SER A 280 -18.89 -6.50 28.55
CA SER A 280 -20.25 -5.96 28.66
C SER A 280 -21.22 -6.49 27.61
N ASN A 281 -20.74 -6.91 26.43
CA ASN A 281 -21.60 -7.35 25.34
C ASN A 281 -21.62 -8.88 25.14
N TRP A 282 -20.72 -9.63 25.79
CA TRP A 282 -20.56 -11.07 25.58
C TRP A 282 -21.86 -11.86 25.74
N GLY A 283 -22.60 -11.63 26.83
CA GLY A 283 -23.85 -12.34 27.11
C GLY A 283 -24.90 -12.11 26.02
N ARG A 284 -25.03 -10.87 25.54
CA ARG A 284 -25.94 -10.52 24.43
C ARG A 284 -25.53 -11.20 23.13
N TRP A 285 -24.24 -11.25 22.81
CA TRP A 285 -23.76 -11.93 21.59
C TRP A 285 -23.94 -13.45 21.64
N GLU A 286 -23.88 -14.08 22.81
CA GLU A 286 -24.17 -15.51 22.98
C GLU A 286 -25.66 -15.84 22.78
N GLU A 287 -26.54 -14.94 23.18
CA GLU A 287 -27.99 -15.06 23.03
C GLU A 287 -28.44 -14.76 21.59
N GLU A 288 -28.07 -13.59 21.06
CA GLU A 288 -28.47 -13.11 19.73
C GLU A 288 -27.78 -13.86 18.59
N LYS A 289 -26.58 -14.42 18.84
CA LYS A 289 -25.72 -15.10 17.86
C LYS A 289 -25.61 -14.33 16.53
N PRO A 290 -25.13 -13.08 16.55
CA PRO A 290 -25.05 -12.27 15.36
C PRO A 290 -24.09 -12.89 14.34
N ILE A 291 -24.37 -12.71 13.05
CA ILE A 291 -23.67 -13.37 11.93
C ILE A 291 -22.14 -13.11 11.98
N TRP A 292 -21.74 -11.91 12.39
CA TRP A 292 -20.32 -11.53 12.48
C TRP A 292 -19.58 -12.22 13.64
N PHE A 293 -20.29 -12.68 14.67
CA PHE A 293 -19.73 -13.32 15.86
C PHE A 293 -19.62 -14.84 15.69
N ASP A 294 -19.00 -15.23 14.58
CA ASP A 294 -18.77 -16.62 14.21
C ASP A 294 -17.60 -17.24 14.99
N GLU A 295 -17.38 -18.53 14.75
CA GLU A 295 -16.34 -19.32 15.41
C GLU A 295 -14.92 -18.82 15.12
N ASN A 296 -14.71 -18.17 13.97
CA ASN A 296 -13.43 -17.56 13.59
C ASN A 296 -13.18 -16.26 14.35
N MET A 297 -14.23 -15.45 14.52
CA MET A 297 -14.20 -14.21 15.29
C MET A 297 -13.94 -14.51 16.76
N LYS A 298 -14.70 -15.45 17.34
CA LYS A 298 -14.50 -15.90 18.74
C LYS A 298 -13.06 -16.36 18.97
N ALA A 299 -12.46 -17.09 18.02
CA ALA A 299 -11.09 -17.56 18.14
C ALA A 299 -10.04 -16.44 18.25
N ARG A 300 -10.33 -15.26 17.70
CA ARG A 300 -9.46 -14.07 17.74
C ARG A 300 -9.56 -13.31 19.06
N ILE A 301 -10.63 -13.52 19.84
CA ILE A 301 -10.80 -12.89 21.14
C ILE A 301 -9.97 -13.64 22.18
N PRO A 302 -9.16 -12.95 23.00
CA PRO A 302 -8.45 -13.55 24.12
C PRO A 302 -9.38 -14.27 25.09
N LEU A 303 -9.01 -15.50 25.49
CA LEU A 303 -9.83 -16.33 26.40
C LEU A 303 -10.09 -15.66 27.74
N GLU A 304 -9.18 -14.81 28.20
CA GLU A 304 -9.26 -14.12 29.49
C GLU A 304 -10.41 -13.12 29.53
N TRP A 305 -10.80 -12.58 28.38
CA TRP A 305 -11.85 -11.57 28.25
C TRP A 305 -13.26 -12.19 28.17
N ILE A 306 -13.35 -13.51 28.13
CA ILE A 306 -14.62 -14.22 28.18
C ILE A 306 -15.11 -14.24 29.63
N PRO A 307 -16.18 -13.52 29.99
CA PRO A 307 -16.56 -13.31 31.39
C PRO A 307 -17.06 -14.59 32.06
N MET A 308 -17.83 -15.43 31.36
CA MET A 308 -18.35 -16.67 31.93
C MET A 308 -17.30 -17.79 31.93
N LYS A 309 -17.10 -18.41 33.10
CA LYS A 309 -16.17 -19.55 33.25
C LYS A 309 -16.55 -20.75 32.39
N THR A 310 -17.84 -20.99 32.18
CA THR A 310 -18.38 -22.06 31.32
C THR A 310 -18.05 -21.80 29.86
N ALA A 311 -18.46 -20.65 29.33
CA ALA A 311 -18.13 -20.21 27.96
C ALA A 311 -16.62 -20.22 27.70
N ARG A 312 -15.82 -19.75 28.67
CA ARG A 312 -14.35 -19.77 28.58
C ARG A 312 -13.80 -21.20 28.49
N ARG A 313 -14.37 -22.15 29.25
CA ARG A 313 -13.96 -23.56 29.21
C ARG A 313 -14.35 -24.21 27.89
N GLU A 314 -15.56 -23.97 27.40
CA GLU A 314 -16.07 -24.48 26.13
C GLU A 314 -15.20 -23.99 24.96
N GLU A 315 -14.94 -22.68 24.90
CA GLU A 315 -14.10 -22.08 23.86
C GLU A 315 -12.65 -22.60 23.94
N LYS A 316 -12.10 -22.77 25.15
CA LYS A 316 -10.78 -23.38 25.34
C LYS A 316 -10.73 -24.83 24.86
N GLN A 317 -11.77 -25.63 25.08
CA GLN A 317 -11.83 -27.00 24.58
C GLN A 317 -11.98 -27.03 23.06
N ARG A 318 -12.80 -26.15 22.49
CA ARG A 318 -13.01 -26.03 21.05
C ARG A 318 -11.72 -25.66 20.30
N ARG A 319 -10.95 -24.68 20.79
CA ARG A 319 -9.66 -24.31 20.18
C ARG A 319 -8.66 -25.47 20.23
N LYS A 320 -8.68 -26.26 21.31
CA LYS A 320 -7.84 -27.47 21.45
C LYS A 320 -8.25 -28.58 20.48
N SER A 321 -9.54 -28.85 20.31
CA SER A 321 -10.01 -29.88 19.38
C SER A 321 -9.75 -29.50 17.92
N GLY A 322 -9.94 -28.23 17.56
CA GLY A 322 -9.60 -27.70 16.24
C GLY A 322 -8.12 -27.88 15.91
N ARG A 323 -7.21 -27.56 16.84
CA ARG A 323 -5.77 -27.70 16.66
C ARG A 323 -5.33 -29.16 16.45
N LYS A 324 -5.90 -30.10 17.23
CA LYS A 324 -5.63 -31.53 17.05
C LYS A 324 -6.07 -32.03 15.67
N ARG A 325 -7.19 -31.52 15.16
CA ARG A 325 -7.72 -31.90 13.84
C ARG A 325 -6.86 -31.37 12.70
N SER A 326 -6.34 -30.15 12.80
CA SER A 326 -5.41 -29.61 11.81
C SER A 326 -4.07 -30.35 11.82
N GLU A 327 -3.54 -30.69 13.00
CA GLU A 327 -2.30 -31.46 13.13
C GLU A 327 -2.45 -32.86 12.49
N ALA A 328 -3.57 -33.55 12.76
CA ALA A 328 -3.85 -34.85 12.14
C ALA A 328 -4.01 -34.80 10.61
N GLN A 329 -4.61 -33.73 10.06
CA GLN A 329 -4.73 -33.57 8.60
C GLN A 329 -3.40 -33.29 7.91
N ILE A 330 -2.45 -32.62 8.57
CA ILE A 330 -1.11 -32.40 8.05
C ILE A 330 -0.34 -33.73 8.02
N THR A 331 -0.41 -34.52 9.10
CA THR A 331 0.25 -35.84 9.17
C THR A 331 -0.26 -36.82 8.12
N ILE A 332 -1.55 -36.77 7.75
CA ILE A 332 -2.11 -37.62 6.68
C ILE A 332 -1.67 -37.16 5.28
N ARG A 333 -1.30 -35.89 5.10
CA ARG A 333 -0.87 -35.34 3.80
C ARG A 333 0.62 -35.57 3.51
N ASP A 334 1.40 -35.82 4.55
CA ASP A 334 2.85 -36.10 4.50
C ASP A 334 3.16 -37.62 4.41
N HIS A 335 2.13 -38.46 4.33
CA HIS A 335 2.18 -39.90 4.08
C HIS A 335 1.45 -40.22 2.78
#